data_AF-A0A1L7NMU3-F1
#
_entry.id   AF-A0A1L7NMU3-F1
#
_cell.length_a   1.000
_cell.length_b   1.000
_cell.length_c   1.000
_cell.angle_alpha   90.00
_cell.angle_beta   90.00
_cell.angle_gamma   90.00
#
_symmetry.space_group_name_H-M   'P 1'
#
loop_
_entity.id
_entity.type
_entity.pdbx_description
1 polymer ?
#
loop_
_entity_poly.entity_id
_entity_poly.type
_entity_poly.pdbx_seq_one_letter_code
_entity_poly.pdbx_strand_id
1 'polypeptide(L)'
;MSEFIVRVTCFELNYRGQVAGQIAEAFVPVEAKDEDEACQRAVLWHGDNGVAVEDDDLQWQCIDLPRALVFKATKCLEVTASELEVFLSLTQGLTGAKVIGRSTSLTMGSEQA
;
A
#
# COMPACT_ATOMS: atom_id res chain seq x y z
N MET A 1 11.79 -12.33 -1.42
CA MET A 1 10.85 -11.21 -1.21
C MET A 1 10.87 -10.92 0.27
N SER A 2 10.95 -9.64 0.63
CA SER A 2 10.83 -9.15 2.00
C SER A 2 9.40 -8.67 2.25
N GLU A 3 9.06 -8.53 3.53
CA GLU A 3 7.75 -8.07 3.99
C GLU A 3 7.86 -6.64 4.50
N PHE A 4 6.90 -5.80 4.15
CA PHE A 4 6.88 -4.40 4.51
C PHE A 4 5.50 -3.99 5.02
N ILE A 5 5.50 -3.02 5.94
CA ILE A 5 4.31 -2.24 6.27
C ILE A 5 4.56 -0.81 5.82
N VAL A 6 3.84 -0.39 4.79
CA VAL A 6 3.96 0.95 4.21
C VAL A 6 2.85 1.83 4.75
N ARG A 7 3.21 2.97 5.34
CA ARG A 7 2.23 4.00 5.69
C ARG A 7 1.96 4.88 4.47
N VAL A 8 0.72 4.86 4.01
CA VAL A 8 0.24 5.71 2.92
C VAL A 8 -0.63 6.81 3.50
N THR A 9 -0.26 8.06 3.25
CA THR A 9 -1.04 9.23 3.66
C THR A 9 -1.81 9.75 2.44
N CYS A 10 -3.12 9.94 2.62
CA CYS A 10 -4.01 10.51 1.62
C CYS A 10 -4.13 12.02 1.85
N PHE A 11 -3.88 12.80 0.82
CA PHE A 11 -4.02 14.25 0.82
C PHE A 11 -5.05 14.71 -0.20
N GLU A 12 -5.76 15.79 0.14
CA GLU A 12 -6.61 16.53 -0.79
C GLU A 12 -5.75 17.42 -1.69
N LEU A 13 -6.12 17.51 -2.97
CA LEU A 13 -5.56 18.45 -3.92
C LEU A 13 -6.51 19.62 -4.15
N ASN A 14 -5.96 20.83 -4.21
CA ASN A 14 -6.72 22.00 -4.64
C ASN A 14 -6.90 22.03 -6.17
N TYR A 15 -7.64 23.03 -6.68
CA TYR A 15 -7.89 23.24 -8.11
C TYR A 15 -6.62 23.47 -8.96
N ARG A 16 -5.46 23.70 -8.33
CA ARG A 16 -4.15 23.83 -8.99
C ARG A 16 -3.32 22.54 -8.93
N GLY A 17 -3.87 21.46 -8.39
CA GLY A 17 -3.16 20.18 -8.22
C GLY A 17 -2.13 20.20 -7.08
N GLN A 18 -2.25 21.12 -6.12
CA GLN A 18 -1.34 21.20 -4.98
C GLN A 18 -1.99 20.64 -3.72
N VAL A 19 -1.19 20.06 -2.82
CA VAL A 19 -1.66 19.54 -1.53
C VAL A 19 -2.33 20.66 -0.73
N ALA A 20 -3.61 20.46 -0.40
CA ALA A 20 -4.45 21.38 0.35
C ALA A 20 -4.61 20.96 1.82
N GLY A 21 -4.58 19.66 2.09
CA GLY A 21 -4.73 19.11 3.43
C GLY A 21 -4.54 17.61 3.49
N GLN A 22 -4.29 17.08 4.69
CA GLN A 22 -4.23 15.65 4.97
C GLN A 22 -5.63 15.14 5.34
N ILE A 23 -6.05 14.02 4.74
CA ILE A 23 -7.37 13.41 4.96
C ILE A 23 -7.28 12.20 5.89
N ALA A 24 -6.41 11.24 5.55
CA ALA A 24 -6.35 9.94 6.23
C ALA A 24 -4.97 9.30 6.10
N GLU A 25 -4.73 8.28 6.94
CA GLU A 25 -3.57 7.38 6.85
C GLU A 25 -4.04 5.94 6.74
N ALA A 26 -3.34 5.14 5.94
CA ALA A 26 -3.50 3.71 5.81
C ALA A 26 -2.16 3.01 6.04
N PHE A 27 -2.20 1.82 6.61
CA PHE A 27 -1.02 0.95 6.78
C PHE A 27 -1.20 -0.27 5.88
N VAL A 28 -0.38 -0.34 4.84
CA VAL A 28 -0.53 -1.28 3.73
C VAL A 28 0.53 -2.36 3.87
N PRO A 29 0.16 -3.63 4.11
CA PRO A 29 1.11 -4.74 4.10
C PRO A 29 1.48 -5.08 2.66
N VAL A 30 2.78 -5.16 2.38
CA VAL A 30 3.32 -5.38 1.03
C VAL A 30 4.42 -6.42 1.06
N GLU A 31 4.37 -7.37 0.14
CA GLU A 31 5.48 -8.26 -0.20
C GLU A 31 6.20 -7.67 -1.43
N ALA A 32 7.50 -7.40 -1.32
CA ALA A 32 8.28 -6.75 -2.38
C ALA A 32 9.77 -7.16 -2.33
N LYS A 33 10.55 -6.81 -3.35
CA LYS A 33 11.99 -7.10 -3.39
C LYS A 33 12.82 -6.11 -2.55
N ASP A 34 12.36 -4.86 -2.44
CA ASP A 34 13.01 -3.73 -1.76
C ASP A 34 11.98 -2.67 -1.33
N GLU A 35 12.43 -1.66 -0.58
CA GLU A 35 11.59 -0.57 -0.06
C GLU A 35 10.94 0.26 -1.18
N ASP A 36 11.65 0.49 -2.29
CA ASP A 36 11.13 1.26 -3.42
C ASP A 36 9.93 0.56 -4.06
N GLU A 37 10.07 -0.73 -4.37
CA GLU A 37 8.97 -1.51 -4.91
C GLU A 37 7.81 -1.62 -3.92
N ALA A 38 8.10 -1.74 -2.62
CA ALA A 38 7.07 -1.76 -1.57
C ALA A 38 6.25 -0.46 -1.57
N CYS A 39 6.92 0.68 -1.59
CA CYS A 39 6.28 2.00 -1.62
C CYS A 39 5.44 2.21 -2.87
N GLN A 40 5.98 1.87 -4.05
CA GLN A 40 5.26 1.97 -5.33
C GLN A 40 3.99 1.13 -5.32
N ARG A 41 4.07 -0.14 -4.90
CA ARG A 41 2.91 -1.04 -4.81
C ARG A 41 1.86 -0.51 -3.83
N ALA A 42 2.29 0.04 -2.69
CA ALA A 42 1.39 0.58 -1.68
C ALA A 42 0.59 1.79 -2.18
N VAL A 43 1.23 2.75 -2.87
CA VAL A 43 0.51 3.93 -3.39
C VAL A 43 -0.39 3.58 -4.59
N LEU A 44 0.05 2.66 -5.45
CA LEU A 44 -0.75 2.17 -6.58
C LEU A 44 -1.99 1.40 -6.13
N TRP A 45 -1.95 0.75 -4.96
CA TRP A 45 -3.11 0.05 -4.41
C TRP A 45 -4.29 1.00 -4.11
N HIS A 46 -4.02 2.28 -3.86
CA HIS A 46 -5.06 3.27 -3.56
C HIS A 46 -5.57 4.04 -4.80
N GLY A 47 -4.73 4.20 -5.82
CA GLY A 47 -5.08 4.95 -7.03
C GLY A 47 -5.78 4.09 -8.08
N ASP A 48 -6.94 4.53 -8.55
CA ASP A 48 -7.61 3.89 -9.68
C ASP A 48 -6.95 4.37 -10.98
N ASN A 49 -5.94 3.65 -11.46
CA ASN A 49 -5.17 3.92 -12.69
C ASN A 49 -4.07 4.99 -12.61
N GLY A 50 -3.60 5.34 -11.41
CA GLY A 50 -2.46 6.24 -11.28
C GLY A 50 -1.12 5.57 -11.61
N VAL A 51 -0.09 6.39 -11.78
CA VAL A 51 1.30 5.95 -11.92
C VAL A 51 2.04 6.33 -10.64
N ALA A 52 2.84 5.39 -10.11
CA ALA A 52 3.76 5.70 -9.02
C ALA A 52 4.89 6.58 -9.55
N VAL A 53 5.03 7.77 -9.00
CA VAL A 53 6.10 8.72 -9.32
C VAL A 53 6.72 9.19 -8.02
N GLU A 54 8.00 9.53 -8.07
CA GLU A 54 8.70 10.12 -6.94
C GLU A 54 8.47 11.64 -6.93
N ASP A 55 8.21 12.22 -5.76
CA ASP A 55 8.05 13.66 -5.58
C ASP A 55 9.36 14.35 -5.18
N ASP A 56 9.30 15.67 -4.98
CA ASP A 56 10.48 16.48 -4.63
C ASP A 56 11.07 16.14 -3.25
N ASP A 57 10.31 15.48 -2.39
CA ASP A 57 10.73 15.02 -1.05
C ASP A 57 11.25 13.56 -1.09
N LEU A 58 11.49 13.01 -2.29
CA LEU A 58 11.90 11.62 -2.52
C LEU A 58 10.87 10.59 -1.99
N GLN A 59 9.59 10.96 -1.99
CA GLN A 59 8.49 10.07 -1.61
C GLN A 59 7.77 9.56 -2.84
N TRP A 60 7.53 8.24 -2.88
CA TRP A 60 6.64 7.65 -3.88
C TRP A 60 5.21 8.12 -3.66
N GLN A 61 4.58 8.58 -4.73
CA GLN A 61 3.20 9.04 -4.72
C GLN A 61 2.41 8.56 -5.93
N CYS A 62 1.08 8.51 -5.76
CA CYS A 62 0.12 8.24 -6.81
C CYS A 62 -0.94 9.35 -6.80
N ILE A 63 -1.06 10.08 -7.91
CA ILE A 63 -2.02 11.18 -8.06
C ILE A 63 -3.30 10.65 -8.70
N ASP A 64 -4.43 10.87 -8.03
CA ASP A 64 -5.77 10.58 -8.52
C ASP A 64 -6.52 11.89 -8.78
N LEU A 65 -6.32 12.43 -9.99
CA LEU A 65 -6.94 13.68 -10.41
C LEU A 65 -8.48 13.62 -10.42
N PRO A 66 -9.14 12.53 -10.86
CA PRO A 66 -10.60 12.42 -10.82
C PRO A 66 -11.20 12.61 -9.43
N ARG A 67 -10.52 12.14 -8.38
CA ARG A 67 -10.95 12.31 -6.98
C ARG A 67 -10.32 13.51 -6.29
N ALA A 68 -9.46 14.26 -6.97
CA ALA A 68 -8.63 15.32 -6.41
C ALA A 68 -7.83 14.86 -5.17
N LEU A 69 -7.22 13.67 -5.26
CA LEU A 69 -6.43 13.08 -4.18
C LEU A 69 -4.99 12.81 -4.61
N VAL A 70 -4.07 12.80 -3.66
CA VAL A 70 -2.74 12.20 -3.82
C VAL A 70 -2.44 11.28 -2.65
N PHE A 71 -1.93 10.09 -2.96
CA PHE A 71 -1.50 9.10 -1.98
C PHE A 71 0.02 9.09 -1.94
N LYS A 72 0.63 9.33 -0.78
CA LYS A 72 2.09 9.32 -0.61
C LYS A 72 2.51 8.22 0.36
N ALA A 73 3.54 7.46 0.01
CA ALA A 73 4.21 6.55 0.93
C ALA A 73 5.10 7.37 1.88
N THR A 74 4.62 7.63 3.09
CA THR A 74 5.32 8.51 4.04
C THR A 74 6.24 7.76 5.01
N LYS A 75 6.07 6.44 5.13
CA LYS A 75 7.00 5.53 5.84
C LYS A 75 6.97 4.16 5.19
N CYS A 76 8.13 3.51 5.14
CA CYS A 76 8.27 2.09 4.80
C CYS A 76 9.04 1.43 5.93
N LEU A 77 8.52 0.32 6.45
CA LEU A 77 9.19 -0.48 7.48
C LEU A 77 9.28 -1.92 6.99
N GLU A 78 10.49 -2.41 6.77
CA GLU A 78 10.73 -3.84 6.62
C GLU A 78 10.42 -4.55 7.94
N VAL A 79 9.66 -5.63 7.86
CA VAL A 79 9.22 -6.42 9.01
C VAL A 79 9.53 -7.89 8.82
N THR A 80 9.68 -8.61 9.91
CA THR A 80 9.75 -10.08 9.89
C THR A 80 8.38 -10.68 9.58
N ALA A 81 8.38 -11.94 9.13
CA ALA A 81 7.14 -12.67 8.85
C ALA A 81 6.20 -12.75 10.08
N SER A 82 6.77 -12.92 11.28
CA SER A 82 5.98 -12.97 12.53
C SER A 82 5.38 -11.61 12.91
N GLU A 83 6.11 -10.51 12.68
CA GLU A 83 5.57 -9.16 12.90
C GLU A 83 4.44 -8.85 11.93
N LEU A 84 4.59 -9.25 10.66
CA LEU A 84 3.52 -9.13 9.67
C LEU A 84 2.29 -9.96 10.08
N GLU A 85 2.47 -11.20 10.51
CA GLU A 85 1.36 -12.06 10.96
C GLU A 85 0.57 -11.43 12.11
N VAL A 86 1.26 -10.86 13.11
CA VAL A 86 0.63 -10.14 14.21
C VAL A 86 -0.13 -8.92 13.69
N PHE A 87 0.48 -8.11 12.83
CA PHE A 87 -0.15 -6.94 12.24
C PHE A 87 -1.43 -7.31 11.47
N LEU A 88 -1.38 -8.32 10.61
CA LEU A 88 -2.52 -8.80 9.84
C LEU A 88 -3.63 -9.34 10.75
N SER A 89 -3.26 -10.11 11.78
CA SER A 89 -4.22 -10.65 12.75
C SER A 89 -5.00 -9.54 13.48
N LEU A 90 -4.32 -8.44 13.82
CA LEU A 90 -4.92 -7.30 14.52
C LEU A 90 -5.73 -6.39 13.60
N THR A 91 -5.33 -6.23 12.34
CA THR A 91 -5.92 -5.23 11.43
C THR A 91 -6.94 -5.79 10.44
N GLN A 92 -6.80 -7.06 10.05
CA GLN A 92 -7.63 -7.71 9.03
C GLN A 92 -8.28 -9.00 9.53
N GLY A 93 -7.81 -9.55 10.66
CA GLY A 93 -8.23 -10.85 11.18
C GLY A 93 -7.47 -12.02 10.55
N LEU A 94 -7.79 -13.24 11.00
CA LEU A 94 -7.01 -14.45 10.72
C LEU A 94 -7.31 -15.13 9.37
N THR A 95 -8.38 -14.72 8.67
CA THR A 95 -8.82 -15.39 7.44
C THR A 95 -8.88 -14.39 6.28
N GLY A 96 -8.18 -14.72 5.18
CA GLY A 96 -8.22 -13.90 3.96
C GLY A 96 -7.47 -12.58 4.02
N ALA A 97 -6.53 -12.42 4.97
CA ALA A 97 -5.71 -11.21 5.09
C ALA A 97 -5.00 -10.91 3.76
N LYS A 98 -5.15 -9.67 3.29
CA LYS A 98 -4.61 -9.22 2.01
C LYS A 98 -3.23 -8.61 2.23
N VAL A 99 -2.25 -9.13 1.50
CA VAL A 99 -0.91 -8.58 1.37
C VAL A 99 -0.70 -8.22 -0.09
N ILE A 100 -0.35 -6.96 -0.36
CA ILE A 100 -0.16 -6.48 -1.74
C ILE A 100 1.10 -7.11 -2.31
N GLY A 101 1.03 -7.59 -3.55
CA GLY A 101 2.19 -8.18 -4.21
C GLY A 101 2.44 -9.66 -3.89
N ARG A 102 1.74 -10.22 -2.90
CA ARG A 102 1.74 -11.66 -2.62
C ARG A 102 0.71 -12.36 -3.53
N SER A 103 1.16 -13.28 -4.38
CA SER A 103 0.24 -14.14 -5.13
C SER A 103 -0.46 -15.11 -4.18
N THR A 104 -1.79 -15.13 -4.20
CA THR A 104 -2.59 -16.18 -3.55
C THR A 104 -2.47 -17.48 -4.34
N SER A 105 -1.37 -18.20 -4.17
CA SER A 105 -1.31 -19.62 -4.51
C SER A 105 -1.71 -20.39 -3.25
N LEU A 106 -2.72 -21.27 -3.37
CA LEU A 106 -3.31 -22.14 -2.34
C LEU A 106 -4.35 -21.41 -1.45
N THR A 107 -5.66 -21.67 -1.57
CA THR A 107 -6.30 -22.96 -1.27
C THR A 107 -7.64 -23.09 -2.03
N MET A 108 -7.62 -23.53 -3.28
CA MET A 108 -8.78 -24.28 -3.81
C MET A 108 -8.50 -25.73 -3.46
N GLY A 109 -9.00 -26.14 -2.29
CA GLY A 109 -9.10 -27.56 -1.97
C GLY A 109 -9.80 -28.24 -3.14
N SER A 110 -9.15 -29.24 -3.69
CA SER A 110 -9.73 -30.16 -4.66
C SER A 110 -11.00 -30.76 -4.09
N GLU A 111 -12.16 -30.20 -4.44
CA GLU A 111 -13.42 -30.92 -4.45
C GLU A 111 -13.36 -31.92 -5.62
N GLN A 112 -12.70 -33.05 -5.39
CA GLN A 112 -12.96 -34.29 -6.09
C GLN A 112 -13.64 -35.24 -5.10
N ALA A 113 -14.95 -35.39 -5.23
CA ALA A 113 -15.70 -36.62 -4.99
C ALA A 113 -17.08 -36.49 -5.64
#